data_AF-A0A258IGQ8-F1
#
_entry.id   AF-A0A258IGQ8-F1
#
_cell.length_a   1.000
_cell.length_b   1.000
_cell.length_c   1.000
_cell.angle_alpha   90.00
_cell.angle_beta   90.00
_cell.angle_gamma   90.00
#
_symmetry.space_group_name_H-M   'P 1'
#
loop_
_entity.id
_entity.type
_entity.pdbx_description
1 polymer ?
#
loop_
_entity_poly.entity_id
_entity_poly.type
_entity_poly.pdbx_seq_one_letter_code
_entity_poly.pdbx_strand_id
1 'polypeptide(L)'
;MLLTRFRHLLAASAVAAAAALSPPALAWPQRSPATHELIVGRADIIDGDTFRIGRQKIRVWGIDAPDDDRKPYGTKALRQILGAQTLTCRPVGTSYDRIVARCTDAAGRDIAQAMVATGWALDWPKFSHGLYGPGEASARARHAGVFGTDGPLWR
;
A
#
# COMPACT_ATOMS: atom_id res chain seq x y z
N MET A 1 24.53 80.80 -57.30
CA MET A 1 23.82 79.64 -57.91
C MET A 1 23.19 78.86 -56.77
N LEU A 2 21.86 78.92 -56.64
CA LEU A 2 20.92 77.79 -56.84
C LEU A 2 21.24 76.57 -55.95
N LEU A 3 20.34 75.94 -55.20
CA LEU A 3 18.94 76.13 -54.80
C LEU A 3 18.63 74.91 -53.88
N THR A 4 17.55 74.99 -53.10
CA THR A 4 16.67 73.87 -52.66
C THR A 4 17.29 72.66 -51.94
N ARG A 5 17.16 72.58 -50.61
CA ARG A 5 16.06 71.92 -49.87
C ARG A 5 15.78 70.47 -50.31
N PHE A 6 16.12 69.52 -49.45
CA PHE A 6 15.35 68.29 -49.30
C PHE A 6 15.05 68.05 -47.81
N ARG A 7 13.76 68.13 -47.50
CA ARG A 7 13.16 67.75 -46.22
C ARG A 7 12.94 66.24 -46.29
N HIS A 8 13.55 65.48 -45.39
CA HIS A 8 13.06 64.14 -45.07
C HIS A 8 12.84 64.06 -43.57
N LEU A 9 11.55 64.15 -43.21
CA LEU A 9 11.00 63.82 -41.91
C LEU A 9 11.02 62.30 -41.79
N LEU A 10 11.79 61.75 -40.85
CA LEU A 10 11.61 60.37 -40.41
C LEU A 10 10.85 60.42 -39.08
N ALA A 11 9.58 60.04 -39.16
CA ALA A 11 8.72 59.85 -38.00
C ALA A 11 9.21 58.63 -37.21
N ALA A 12 9.49 58.81 -35.91
CA ALA A 12 9.72 57.71 -35.00
C ALA A 12 8.40 57.00 -34.71
N SER A 13 8.22 55.78 -35.19
CA SER A 13 7.08 54.93 -34.82
C SER A 13 7.30 54.39 -33.41
N ALA A 14 6.58 54.92 -32.43
CA ALA A 14 6.50 54.32 -31.09
C ALA A 14 5.65 53.05 -31.17
N VAL A 15 6.26 51.88 -30.95
CA VAL A 15 5.55 50.62 -30.76
C VAL A 15 5.04 50.60 -29.31
N ALA A 16 3.74 50.81 -29.12
CA ALA A 16 3.11 50.62 -27.82
C ALA A 16 3.05 49.12 -27.49
N ALA A 17 3.78 48.68 -26.47
CA ALA A 17 3.68 47.32 -25.95
C ALA A 17 2.34 47.16 -25.21
N ALA A 18 1.40 46.44 -25.82
CA ALA A 18 0.18 46.02 -25.15
C ALA A 18 0.52 44.97 -24.08
N ALA A 19 0.41 45.35 -22.80
CA ALA A 19 0.51 44.41 -21.70
C ALA A 19 -0.68 43.43 -21.76
N ALA A 20 -0.42 42.20 -22.19
CA ALA A 20 -1.41 41.13 -22.18
C ALA A 20 -1.74 40.77 -20.72
N LEU A 21 -2.91 41.19 -20.24
CA LEU A 21 -3.48 40.73 -18.98
C LEU A 21 -3.81 39.25 -19.12
N SER A 22 -2.95 38.37 -18.61
CA SER A 22 -3.28 36.94 -18.50
C SER A 22 -4.51 36.80 -17.59
N PRO A 23 -5.55 36.05 -18.00
CA PRO A 23 -6.68 35.80 -17.13
C PRO A 23 -6.19 35.09 -15.85
N PRO A 24 -6.79 35.36 -14.68
CA PRO A 24 -6.44 34.62 -13.47
C PRO A 24 -6.68 33.14 -13.74
N ALA A 25 -5.62 32.35 -13.73
CA ALA A 25 -5.72 30.92 -13.87
C ALA A 25 -6.65 30.43 -12.76
N LEU A 26 -7.81 29.90 -13.14
CA LEU A 26 -8.63 29.10 -12.24
C LEU A 26 -7.74 27.93 -11.83
N ALA A 27 -7.11 28.06 -10.66
CA ALA A 27 -6.25 27.03 -10.10
C ALA A 27 -7.13 25.80 -9.86
N TRP A 28 -7.01 24.81 -10.73
CA TRP A 28 -7.58 23.50 -10.43
C TRP A 28 -6.99 23.03 -9.11
N PRO A 29 -7.80 22.54 -8.16
CA PRO A 29 -7.27 21.99 -6.93
C PRO A 29 -6.32 20.86 -7.32
N GLN A 30 -5.03 21.08 -7.12
CA GLN A 30 -4.03 20.04 -7.29
C GLN A 30 -4.31 19.00 -6.21
N ARG A 31 -5.01 17.92 -6.57
CA ARG A 31 -5.10 16.74 -5.73
C ARG A 31 -3.68 16.20 -5.62
N SER A 32 -3.03 16.45 -4.48
CA SER A 32 -1.78 15.78 -4.15
C SER A 32 -1.99 14.28 -4.31
N PRO A 33 -1.00 13.52 -4.82
CA PRO A 33 -1.09 12.07 -4.84
C PRO A 33 -1.39 11.62 -3.41
N ALA A 34 -2.49 10.89 -3.23
CA ALA A 34 -2.82 10.33 -1.92
C ALA A 34 -1.68 9.39 -1.54
N THR A 35 -0.77 9.83 -0.68
CA THR A 35 -0.04 8.90 0.16
C THR A 35 -1.13 8.17 0.91
N HIS A 36 -1.36 6.90 0.59
CA HIS A 36 -2.32 6.11 1.36
C HIS A 36 -1.85 6.19 2.81
N GLU A 37 -2.62 6.90 3.64
CA GLU A 37 -2.29 7.19 5.02
C GLU A 37 -1.95 5.87 5.71
N LEU A 38 -0.80 5.84 6.40
CA LEU A 38 -0.40 4.66 7.15
C LEU A 38 -1.47 4.38 8.20
N ILE A 39 -1.89 3.13 8.30
CA ILE A 39 -2.83 2.70 9.34
C ILE A 39 -2.00 2.18 10.49
N VAL A 40 -2.05 2.88 11.62
CA VAL A 40 -1.24 2.56 12.80
C VAL A 40 -2.15 2.26 13.98
N GLY A 41 -1.91 1.15 14.68
CA GLY A 41 -2.64 0.84 15.90
C GLY A 41 -2.56 -0.62 16.30
N ARG A 42 -3.27 -0.94 17.38
CA ARG A 42 -3.41 -2.32 17.86
C ARG A 42 -4.38 -3.10 16.98
N ALA A 43 -4.03 -4.34 16.69
CA ALA A 43 -4.86 -5.25 15.91
C ALA A 43 -5.87 -6.00 16.81
N ASP A 44 -7.14 -5.93 16.42
CA ASP A 44 -8.21 -6.80 16.91
C ASP A 44 -8.40 -7.94 15.89
N ILE A 45 -7.91 -9.15 16.20
CA ILE A 45 -7.90 -10.31 15.28
C ILE A 45 -9.33 -10.73 14.92
N ILE A 46 -9.59 -10.92 13.62
CA ILE A 46 -10.85 -11.47 13.09
C ILE A 46 -10.63 -12.93 12.69
N ASP A 47 -9.68 -13.18 11.79
CA ASP A 47 -9.26 -14.51 11.34
C ASP A 47 -7.73 -14.53 11.06
N GLY A 48 -7.23 -15.61 10.48
CA GLY A 48 -5.80 -15.89 10.29
C GLY A 48 -5.08 -14.99 9.31
N ASP A 49 -5.79 -14.23 8.49
CA ASP A 49 -5.21 -13.21 7.63
C ASP A 49 -5.92 -11.85 7.71
N THR A 50 -6.94 -11.72 8.56
CA THR A 50 -7.74 -10.52 8.71
C THR A 50 -7.81 -10.05 10.16
N PHE A 51 -7.62 -8.75 10.39
CA PHE A 51 -7.81 -8.08 11.68
C PHE A 51 -8.37 -6.68 11.51
N ARG A 52 -8.71 -6.00 12.61
CA ARG A 52 -9.17 -4.62 12.62
C ARG A 52 -8.17 -3.70 13.33
N ILE A 53 -7.93 -2.51 12.79
CA ILE A 53 -7.32 -1.39 13.50
C ILE A 53 -8.34 -0.24 13.50
N GLY A 54 -8.78 0.22 14.67
CA GLY A 54 -9.84 1.23 14.74
C GLY A 54 -11.11 0.76 14.00
N ARG A 55 -11.57 1.48 12.97
CA ARG A 55 -12.73 1.05 12.17
C ARG A 55 -12.36 0.27 10.90
N GLN A 56 -11.08 0.08 10.62
CA GLN A 56 -10.59 -0.45 9.36
C GLN A 56 -10.34 -1.96 9.47
N LYS A 57 -11.05 -2.76 8.65
CA LYS A 57 -10.72 -4.17 8.46
C LYS A 57 -9.53 -4.27 7.49
N ILE A 58 -8.52 -5.01 7.90
CA ILE A 58 -7.26 -5.17 7.18
C ILE A 58 -7.07 -6.65 6.89
N ARG A 59 -6.93 -6.99 5.60
CA ARG A 59 -6.41 -8.27 5.14
C ARG A 59 -4.90 -8.14 4.91
N VAL A 60 -4.13 -9.06 5.49
CA VAL A 60 -2.69 -9.16 5.27
C VAL A 60 -2.43 -9.48 3.80
N TRP A 61 -1.61 -8.66 3.16
CA TRP A 61 -1.29 -8.82 1.75
C TRP A 61 -0.42 -10.05 1.48
N GLY A 62 -0.73 -10.76 0.38
CA GLY A 62 0.17 -11.75 -0.21
C GLY A 62 0.19 -13.11 0.47
N ILE A 63 -0.72 -13.37 1.43
CA ILE A 63 -0.82 -14.67 2.11
C ILE A 63 -2.23 -15.21 2.08
N ASP A 64 -2.32 -16.51 2.33
CA ASP A 64 -3.57 -17.22 2.60
C ASP A 64 -3.43 -18.04 3.90
N ALA A 65 -4.31 -17.81 4.86
CA ALA A 65 -4.24 -18.48 6.16
C ALA A 65 -5.29 -19.60 6.25
N PRO A 66 -4.94 -20.77 6.82
CA PRO A 66 -5.86 -21.88 6.99
C PRO A 66 -6.77 -21.62 8.19
N ASP A 67 -8.02 -21.26 7.94
CA ASP A 67 -9.06 -21.24 8.96
C ASP A 67 -10.36 -21.88 8.45
N ASP A 68 -10.96 -22.73 9.29
CA ASP A 68 -12.36 -23.14 9.18
C ASP A 68 -13.06 -23.03 10.56
N ASP A 69 -14.39 -23.18 10.59
CA ASP A 69 -15.20 -23.04 11.82
C ASP A 69 -14.77 -23.96 12.97
N ARG A 70 -14.12 -25.09 12.68
CA ARG A 70 -13.67 -26.09 13.67
C ARG A 70 -12.18 -25.99 13.96
N LYS A 71 -11.40 -25.38 13.07
CA LYS A 71 -9.94 -25.38 13.04
C LYS A 71 -9.39 -23.98 12.73
N PRO A 72 -9.49 -23.02 13.69
CA PRO A 72 -9.01 -21.66 13.52
C PRO A 72 -7.50 -21.56 13.76
N TYR A 73 -6.70 -22.34 13.04
CA TYR A 73 -5.26 -22.43 13.24
C TYR A 73 -4.54 -21.13 12.88
N GLY A 74 -4.87 -20.55 11.73
CA GLY A 74 -4.34 -19.26 11.31
C GLY A 74 -4.69 -18.17 12.33
N THR A 75 -5.95 -18.12 12.78
CA THR A 75 -6.40 -17.15 13.80
C THR A 75 -5.57 -17.25 15.09
N LYS A 76 -5.34 -18.47 15.59
CA LYS A 76 -4.55 -18.69 16.82
C LYS A 76 -3.10 -18.26 16.62
N ALA A 77 -2.50 -18.61 15.49
CA ALA A 77 -1.14 -18.24 15.16
C ALA A 77 -0.97 -16.72 15.03
N LEU A 78 -1.86 -16.05 14.31
CA LEU A 78 -1.81 -14.60 14.14
C LEU A 78 -1.93 -13.88 15.49
N ARG A 79 -2.83 -14.36 16.37
CA ARG A 79 -2.95 -13.84 17.74
C ARG A 79 -1.64 -13.98 18.53
N GLN A 80 -0.96 -15.12 18.40
CA GLN A 80 0.32 -15.34 19.07
C GLN A 80 1.44 -14.47 18.49
N ILE A 81 1.50 -14.31 17.16
CA ILE A 81 2.52 -13.51 16.48
C ILE A 81 2.35 -12.02 16.75
N LEU A 82 1.11 -11.52 16.80
CA LEU A 82 0.83 -10.10 17.03
C LEU A 82 0.81 -9.73 18.53
N GLY A 83 0.35 -10.63 19.39
CA GLY A 83 0.18 -10.33 20.81
C GLY A 83 -0.58 -9.02 21.04
N ALA A 84 0.02 -8.12 21.83
CA ALA A 84 -0.54 -6.81 22.17
C ALA A 84 0.13 -5.64 21.40
N GLN A 85 0.91 -5.93 20.36
CA GLN A 85 1.78 -4.94 19.72
C GLN A 85 1.01 -3.98 18.79
N THR A 86 1.56 -2.78 18.62
CA THR A 86 1.11 -1.81 17.61
C THR A 86 1.69 -2.19 16.25
N LEU A 87 0.85 -2.17 15.23
CA LEU A 87 1.25 -2.38 13.84
C LEU A 87 1.26 -1.08 13.07
N THR A 88 2.10 -1.06 12.04
CA THR A 88 2.07 -0.07 10.97
C THR A 88 1.72 -0.79 9.67
N CYS A 89 0.59 -0.45 9.08
CA CYS A 89 0.08 -1.06 7.87
C CYS A 89 0.06 -0.05 6.73
N ARG A 90 0.72 -0.40 5.62
CA ARG A 90 0.70 0.37 4.37
C ARG A 90 -0.33 -0.25 3.43
N PRO A 91 -1.43 0.44 3.13
CA PRO A 91 -2.43 -0.05 2.18
C PRO A 91 -1.83 -0.25 0.79
N VAL A 92 -2.25 -1.32 0.11
CA VAL A 92 -1.84 -1.66 -1.26
C VAL A 92 -3.02 -2.00 -2.18
N GLY A 93 -4.23 -2.11 -1.63
CA GLY A 93 -5.44 -2.38 -2.41
C GLY A 93 -6.65 -2.62 -1.51
N THR A 94 -7.68 -3.22 -2.08
CA THR A 94 -8.93 -3.59 -1.37
C THR A 94 -9.39 -4.99 -1.76
N SER A 95 -10.14 -5.63 -0.86
CA SER A 95 -10.77 -6.93 -1.07
C SER A 95 -12.12 -6.93 -0.34
N TYR A 96 -13.22 -6.89 -1.09
CA TYR A 96 -14.57 -6.71 -0.53
C TYR A 96 -14.64 -5.47 0.37
N ASP A 97 -14.97 -5.64 1.65
CA ASP A 97 -15.06 -4.59 2.67
C ASP A 97 -13.75 -4.37 3.45
N ARG A 98 -12.64 -4.96 2.99
CA ARG A 98 -11.33 -4.92 3.66
C ARG A 98 -10.32 -4.12 2.85
N ILE A 99 -9.45 -3.42 3.57
CA ILE A 99 -8.21 -2.87 3.04
C ILE A 99 -7.19 -4.00 2.96
N VAL A 100 -6.52 -4.16 1.83
CA VAL A 100 -5.37 -5.08 1.71
C VAL A 100 -4.11 -4.29 2.00
N ALA A 101 -3.30 -4.73 2.97
CA ALA A 101 -2.12 -3.97 3.41
C ALA A 101 -0.93 -4.87 3.72
N ARG A 102 0.27 -4.31 3.54
CA ARG A 102 1.50 -4.86 4.10
C ARG A 102 1.68 -4.28 5.49
N CYS A 103 1.88 -5.12 6.50
CA CYS A 103 1.93 -4.71 7.88
C CYS A 103 3.23 -5.15 8.54
N THR A 104 3.79 -4.26 9.36
CA THR A 104 4.95 -4.55 10.20
C THR A 104 4.63 -4.26 11.66
N ASP A 105 5.33 -4.93 12.55
CA ASP A 105 5.34 -4.57 13.96
C ASP A 105 6.28 -3.39 14.27
N ALA A 106 6.36 -3.01 15.54
CA ALA A 106 7.23 -1.92 16.00
C ALA A 106 8.73 -2.20 15.80
N ALA A 107 9.14 -3.45 15.65
CA ALA A 107 10.52 -3.85 15.34
C ALA A 107 10.77 -3.93 13.82
N GLY A 108 9.77 -3.64 12.99
CA GLY A 108 9.85 -3.73 11.53
C GLY A 108 9.70 -5.15 10.98
N ARG A 109 9.29 -6.13 11.79
CA ARG A 109 9.04 -7.50 11.31
C ARG A 109 7.79 -7.54 10.45
N ASP A 110 7.91 -8.10 9.24
CA ASP A 110 6.78 -8.35 8.34
C ASP A 110 5.88 -9.47 8.90
N ILE A 111 4.60 -9.14 9.10
CA ILE A 111 3.61 -10.07 9.66
C ILE A 111 3.32 -11.23 8.71
N ALA A 112 3.25 -10.99 7.40
CA ALA A 112 3.03 -12.03 6.41
C ALA A 112 4.20 -13.02 6.39
N GLN A 113 5.43 -12.50 6.40
CA GLN A 113 6.63 -13.33 6.49
C GLN A 113 6.64 -14.18 7.77
N ALA A 114 6.24 -13.60 8.91
CA ALA A 114 6.18 -14.34 10.17
C ALA A 114 5.15 -15.49 10.14
N MET A 115 3.96 -15.24 9.60
CA MET A 115 2.92 -16.26 9.43
C MET A 115 3.39 -17.40 8.51
N VAL A 116 4.00 -17.06 7.37
CA VAL A 116 4.50 -18.04 6.40
C VAL A 116 5.68 -18.84 6.95
N ALA A 117 6.67 -18.17 7.56
CA ALA A 117 7.86 -18.84 8.10
C ALA A 117 7.55 -19.81 9.26
N THR A 118 6.44 -19.58 9.97
CA THR A 118 5.97 -20.48 11.04
C THR A 118 5.01 -21.56 10.54
N GLY A 119 4.69 -21.58 9.24
CA GLY A 119 3.81 -22.58 8.64
C GLY A 119 2.33 -22.36 8.94
N TRP A 120 1.92 -21.14 9.26
CA TRP A 120 0.52 -20.79 9.55
C TRP A 120 -0.15 -19.96 8.45
N ALA A 121 0.54 -19.77 7.33
CA ALA A 121 -0.02 -19.25 6.10
C ALA A 121 0.78 -19.77 4.90
N LEU A 122 0.13 -19.80 3.74
CA LEU A 122 0.77 -19.99 2.44
C LEU A 122 1.19 -18.64 1.88
N ASP A 123 2.28 -18.62 1.13
CA ASP A 123 2.51 -17.59 0.14
C ASP A 123 1.39 -17.64 -0.89
N TRP A 124 0.88 -16.49 -1.30
CA TRP A 124 -0.09 -16.40 -2.40
C TRP A 124 0.56 -15.71 -3.60
N PRO A 125 1.30 -16.45 -4.47
CA PRO A 125 2.15 -15.87 -5.52
C PRO A 125 1.42 -14.93 -6.48
N LYS A 126 0.14 -15.17 -6.71
CA LYS A 126 -0.74 -14.30 -7.52
C LYS A 126 -0.71 -12.84 -7.03
N PHE A 127 -0.63 -12.64 -5.72
CA PHE A 127 -0.63 -11.31 -5.09
C PHE A 127 0.73 -10.94 -4.53
N SER A 128 1.46 -11.89 -3.94
CA SER A 128 2.76 -11.63 -3.31
C SER A 128 3.92 -11.52 -4.32
N HIS A 129 3.71 -12.01 -5.55
CA HIS A 129 4.76 -12.21 -6.56
C HIS A 129 5.89 -13.15 -6.09
N GLY A 130 5.57 -14.12 -5.22
CA GLY A 130 6.53 -15.10 -4.72
C GLY A 130 7.38 -14.59 -3.54
N LEU A 131 7.06 -13.42 -2.98
CA LEU A 131 7.87 -12.79 -1.94
C LEU A 131 8.08 -13.70 -0.72
N TYR A 132 7.05 -14.47 -0.33
CA TYR A 132 7.10 -15.30 0.87
C TYR A 132 7.43 -16.78 0.59
N GLY A 133 7.62 -17.15 -0.69
CA GLY A 133 7.90 -18.53 -1.12
C GLY A 133 9.08 -19.20 -0.42
N PRO A 134 10.23 -18.54 -0.20
CA PRO A 134 11.34 -19.13 0.56
C PRO A 134 10.96 -19.48 2.02
N GLY A 135 10.13 -18.64 2.65
CA GLY A 135 9.62 -18.88 3.99
C GLY A 135 8.72 -20.11 4.04
N GLU A 136 7.84 -20.25 3.05
CA GLU A 136 6.94 -21.40 2.94
C GLU A 136 7.73 -22.70 2.70
N ALA A 137 8.70 -22.68 1.79
CA ALA A 137 9.56 -23.83 1.51
C ALA A 137 10.30 -24.30 2.77
N SER A 138 10.82 -23.37 3.58
CA SER A 138 11.45 -23.69 4.88
C SER A 138 10.45 -24.29 5.87
N ALA A 139 9.23 -23.74 5.95
CA ALA A 139 8.20 -24.25 6.85
C ALA A 139 7.76 -25.68 6.46
N ARG A 140 7.61 -25.96 5.16
CA ARG A 140 7.31 -27.30 4.62
C ARG A 140 8.40 -28.29 4.96
N ALA A 141 9.67 -27.94 4.72
CA ALA A 141 10.81 -28.82 5.01
C ALA A 141 10.94 -29.20 6.49
N ARG A 142 10.47 -28.33 7.40
CA ARG A 142 10.47 -28.57 8.85
C ARG A 142 9.17 -29.17 9.39
N HIS A 143 8.20 -29.46 8.52
CA HIS A 143 6.84 -29.85 8.95
C HIS A 143 6.25 -28.87 9.97
N ALA A 144 6.51 -27.57 9.79
CA ALA A 144 6.07 -26.54 10.71
C ALA A 144 4.59 -26.17 10.50
N GLY A 145 3.93 -25.80 11.60
CA GLY A 145 2.53 -25.37 11.59
C GLY A 145 1.63 -26.41 10.93
N VAL A 146 0.86 -25.97 9.94
CA VAL A 146 -0.07 -26.83 9.19
C VAL A 146 0.60 -27.95 8.39
N PHE A 147 1.87 -27.79 8.01
CA PHE A 147 2.60 -28.79 7.21
C PHE A 147 3.02 -30.03 8.02
N GLY A 148 2.86 -29.99 9.35
CA GLY A 148 3.01 -31.14 10.23
C GLY A 148 1.69 -31.80 10.63
N THR A 149 0.56 -31.41 10.02
CA THR A 149 -0.77 -31.95 10.32
C THR A 149 -1.27 -32.91 9.23
N ASP A 150 -2.15 -33.85 9.58
CA ASP A 150 -2.59 -34.98 8.72
C ASP A 150 -3.55 -34.61 7.57
N GLY A 151 -3.53 -33.38 7.04
CA GLY A 151 -4.33 -33.06 5.85
C GLY A 151 -4.41 -31.57 5.52
N PRO A 152 -4.86 -31.22 4.30
CA PRO A 152 -4.99 -29.83 3.90
C PRO A 152 -6.01 -29.14 4.79
N LEU A 153 -5.55 -28.11 5.52
CA LEU A 153 -6.41 -27.22 6.30
C LEU A 153 -7.08 -26.14 5.43
N TRP A 154 -6.89 -26.24 4.12
CA TRP A 154 -7.38 -25.35 3.07
C TRP A 154 -8.57 -26.03 2.38
N ARG A 155 -9.65 -25.28 2.15
CA ARG A 155 -10.74 -25.69 1.25
C ARG A 155 -10.51 -25.17 -0.16
#